data_AF-A0A376H3S6-F1
#
_entry.id   AF-A0A376H3S6-F1
#
_cell.length_a   1.000
_cell.length_b   1.000
_cell.length_c   1.000
_cell.angle_alpha   90.00
_cell.angle_beta   90.00
_cell.angle_gamma   90.00
#
_symmetry.space_group_name_H-M   'P 1'
#
loop_
_entity.id
_entity.type
_entity.pdbx_description
1 polymer ?
#
loop_
_entity_poly.entity_id
_entity_poly.type
_entity_poly.pdbx_seq_one_letter_code
_entity_poly.pdbx_strand_id
1 'polypeptide(L)'
;MLVFYQPMLDNLAAYSAGQPLPHLFTIGFILNNRGARSFAVALLAIFSCKSEQLKAVGKIGLIPSMFGISEPIKFGIPQVMNIRMLIPLMVTPAVSVLSAYLLTIVGFMPYHNGVNIPTGFPIIFGGFLTNGWQGIIAQLIQFVLCVLIYIPFMRWQDKAALAEEGKIAQA
;
A
#
# COMPACT_ATOMS: atom_id res chain seq x y z
N MET A 1 -7.96 16.56 5.33
CA MET A 1 -7.39 15.74 6.42
C MET A 1 -8.07 15.99 7.77
N LEU A 2 -8.46 17.23 8.09
CA LEU A 2 -9.08 17.58 9.38
C LEU A 2 -10.42 16.88 9.68
N VAL A 3 -11.25 16.62 8.66
CA VAL A 3 -12.59 16.00 8.83
C VAL A 3 -12.54 14.60 9.47
N PHE A 4 -11.49 13.82 9.21
CA PHE A 4 -11.34 12.45 9.75
C PHE A 4 -10.40 12.38 10.95
N TYR A 5 -9.84 13.51 11.38
CA TYR A 5 -8.95 13.56 12.54
C TYR A 5 -9.75 13.51 13.84
N GLN A 6 -10.82 14.30 13.94
CA GLN A 6 -11.69 14.31 15.13
C GLN A 6 -12.29 12.91 15.43
N PRO A 7 -12.88 12.19 14.45
CA PRO A 7 -13.35 10.82 14.66
C PRO A 7 -12.28 9.84 15.17
N MET A 8 -11.00 10.07 14.82
CA MET A 8 -9.90 9.25 15.31
C MET A 8 -9.65 9.48 16.81
N LEU A 9 -9.70 10.73 17.26
CA LEU A 9 -9.54 11.07 18.68
C LEU A 9 -10.70 10.53 19.51
N ASP A 10 -11.93 10.60 18.98
CA ASP A 10 -13.12 10.08 19.66
C ASP A 10 -13.04 8.55 19.82
N ASN A 11 -12.56 7.84 18.79
CA ASN A 11 -12.27 6.41 18.88
C ASN A 11 -11.17 6.08 19.88
N LEU A 12 -10.09 6.89 19.92
CA LEU A 12 -8.99 6.69 20.86
C LEU A 12 -9.47 6.88 22.31
N ALA A 13 -10.30 7.89 22.57
CA ALA A 13 -10.89 8.12 23.88
C ALA A 13 -11.82 6.97 24.29
N ALA A 14 -12.68 6.51 23.37
CA ALA A 14 -13.54 5.34 23.61
C ALA A 14 -12.71 4.08 23.91
N TYR A 15 -11.63 3.85 23.15
CA TYR A 15 -10.72 2.74 23.37
C TYR A 15 -10.05 2.79 24.76
N SER A 16 -9.54 3.95 25.16
CA SER A 16 -8.96 4.14 26.50
C SER A 16 -9.97 3.99 27.64
N ALA A 17 -11.25 4.27 27.38
CA ALA A 17 -12.35 4.09 28.32
C ALA A 17 -12.98 2.68 28.28
N GLY A 18 -12.49 1.77 27.42
CA GLY A 18 -13.07 0.44 27.23
C GLY A 18 -14.48 0.44 26.61
N GLN A 19 -14.87 1.55 25.97
CA GLN A 19 -16.16 1.72 25.31
C GLN A 19 -16.12 1.25 23.84
N PRO A 20 -17.27 0.88 23.24
CA PRO A 20 -17.33 0.55 21.82
C PRO A 20 -16.90 1.72 20.94
N LEU A 21 -16.17 1.43 19.87
CA LEU A 21 -15.60 2.42 18.97
C LEU A 21 -16.71 3.07 18.09
N PRO A 22 -16.91 4.40 18.16
CA PRO A 22 -18.05 5.06 17.53
C PRO A 22 -17.92 5.27 16.01
N HIS A 23 -16.70 5.38 15.47
CA HIS A 23 -16.50 5.77 14.08
C HIS A 23 -15.71 4.73 13.27
N LEU A 24 -16.25 4.36 12.11
CA LEU A 24 -15.55 3.49 11.17
C LEU A 24 -14.45 4.26 10.42
N PHE A 25 -14.82 5.39 9.80
CA PHE A 25 -13.90 6.21 9.02
C PHE A 25 -13.14 7.19 9.91
N THR A 26 -11.89 6.83 10.20
CA THR A 26 -10.91 7.69 10.85
C THR A 26 -9.73 7.94 9.91
N ILE A 27 -8.94 8.97 10.18
CA ILE A 27 -7.72 9.21 9.38
C ILE A 27 -6.75 8.03 9.48
N GLY A 28 -6.63 7.40 10.65
CA GLY A 28 -5.83 6.19 10.84
C GLY A 28 -6.35 5.01 10.03
N PHE A 29 -7.68 4.81 9.97
CA PHE A 29 -8.29 3.81 9.09
C PHE A 29 -7.89 4.02 7.63
N ILE A 30 -7.99 5.25 7.12
CA ILE A 30 -7.65 5.55 5.72
C ILE A 30 -6.15 5.33 5.47
N LEU A 31 -5.28 5.84 6.34
CA LEU A 31 -3.83 5.78 6.15
C LEU A 31 -3.26 4.37 6.25
N ASN A 32 -3.77 3.55 7.17
CA ASN A 32 -3.28 2.19 7.41
C ASN A 32 -3.78 1.18 6.37
N ASN A 33 -4.86 1.51 5.64
CA ASN A 33 -5.50 0.64 4.65
C ASN A 33 -5.25 1.06 3.19
N ARG A 34 -4.24 1.92 2.91
CA ARG A 34 -3.89 2.33 1.53
C ARG A 34 -3.16 1.25 0.73
N GLY A 35 -2.91 0.09 1.33
CA GLY A 35 -2.21 -1.04 0.75
C GLY A 35 -0.69 -0.86 0.65
N ALA A 36 0.05 -1.97 0.71
CA ALA A 36 1.51 -2.04 0.60
C ALA A 36 1.98 -1.94 -0.87
N ARG A 37 1.60 -0.85 -1.57
CA ARG A 37 1.77 -0.67 -3.02
C ARG A 37 3.22 -0.71 -3.47
N SER A 38 4.09 0.08 -2.85
CA SER A 38 5.52 0.12 -3.22
C SER A 38 6.20 -1.23 -2.98
N PHE A 39 5.78 -1.94 -1.93
CA PHE A 39 6.28 -3.28 -1.62
C PHE A 39 5.80 -4.30 -2.66
N ALA A 40 4.52 -4.26 -3.04
CA ALA A 40 3.97 -5.07 -4.13
C ALA A 40 4.70 -4.83 -5.46
N VAL A 41 4.96 -3.57 -5.79
CA VAL A 41 5.69 -3.18 -7.00
C VAL A 41 7.15 -3.65 -6.95
N ALA A 42 7.83 -3.50 -5.81
CA ALA A 42 9.20 -3.98 -5.63
C ALA A 42 9.30 -5.51 -5.86
N LEU A 43 8.37 -6.28 -5.30
CA LEU A 43 8.30 -7.72 -5.51
C LEU A 43 8.01 -8.07 -6.97
N LEU A 44 7.05 -7.39 -7.61
CA LEU A 44 6.77 -7.59 -9.04
C LEU A 44 7.98 -7.25 -9.93
N ALA A 45 8.72 -6.20 -9.59
CA ALA A 45 9.93 -5.82 -10.32
C ALA A 45 11.02 -6.90 -10.21
N ILE A 46 11.20 -7.51 -9.04
CA ILE A 46 12.21 -8.56 -8.83
C ILE A 46 11.80 -9.87 -9.51
N PHE A 47 10.55 -10.31 -9.35
CA PHE A 47 10.12 -11.66 -9.73
C PHE A 47 9.43 -11.77 -11.09
N SER A 48 8.81 -10.69 -11.58
CA SER A 48 8.00 -10.73 -12.82
C SER A 48 8.59 -9.96 -14.00
N CYS A 49 9.44 -8.96 -13.74
CA CYS A 49 10.06 -8.17 -14.82
C CYS A 49 11.31 -8.87 -15.35
N LYS A 50 11.67 -8.61 -16.61
CA LYS A 50 12.89 -9.12 -17.23
C LYS A 50 14.00 -8.07 -17.24
N SER A 51 13.66 -6.79 -17.39
CA SER A 51 14.60 -5.65 -17.42
C SER A 51 15.51 -5.64 -16.19
N GLU A 52 16.80 -5.43 -16.43
CA GLU A 52 17.79 -5.36 -15.36
C GLU A 52 17.62 -4.08 -14.54
N GLN A 53 17.29 -2.96 -15.19
CA GLN A 53 17.00 -1.69 -14.54
C GLN A 53 15.85 -1.83 -13.55
N LEU A 54 14.72 -2.41 -13.96
CA LEU A 54 13.56 -2.58 -13.08
C LEU A 54 13.86 -3.51 -11.90
N LYS A 55 14.58 -4.62 -12.14
CA LYS A 55 15.01 -5.53 -11.07
C LYS A 55 15.93 -4.84 -10.08
N ALA A 56 16.88 -4.03 -10.54
CA ALA A 56 17.81 -3.29 -9.69
C ALA A 56 17.05 -2.32 -8.77
N VAL A 57 16.13 -1.52 -9.34
CA VAL A 57 15.28 -0.62 -8.56
C VAL A 57 14.42 -1.38 -7.56
N GLY A 58 13.83 -2.52 -7.97
CA GLY A 58 13.04 -3.38 -7.09
C GLY A 58 13.82 -3.87 -5.88
N LYS A 59 15.07 -4.33 -6.08
CA LYS A 59 15.96 -4.79 -5.00
C LYS A 59 16.29 -3.67 -4.01
N ILE A 60 16.65 -2.49 -4.52
CA ILE A 60 17.01 -1.33 -3.69
C ILE A 60 15.79 -0.85 -2.90
N GLY A 61 14.61 -0.83 -3.52
CA GLY A 61 13.39 -0.33 -2.91
C GLY A 61 12.63 -1.33 -2.05
N LEU A 62 12.98 -2.63 -2.05
CA LEU A 62 12.23 -3.67 -1.34
C LEU A 62 12.16 -3.41 0.18
N ILE A 63 13.32 -3.24 0.82
CA ILE A 63 13.42 -3.04 2.28
C ILE A 63 12.76 -1.71 2.69
N PRO A 64 13.08 -0.55 2.08
CA PRO A 64 12.39 0.71 2.40
C PRO A 64 10.87 0.59 2.26
N SER A 65 10.39 -0.09 1.22
CA SER A 65 8.96 -0.26 0.96
C SER A 65 8.24 -1.09 2.01
N MET A 66 8.91 -2.05 2.67
CA MET A 66 8.31 -2.80 3.79
C MET A 66 7.99 -1.90 4.99
N PHE A 67 8.76 -0.83 5.16
CA PHE A 67 8.63 0.13 6.27
C PHE A 67 7.88 1.41 5.86
N GLY A 68 7.16 1.39 4.73
CA GLY A 68 6.35 2.53 4.30
C GLY A 68 7.09 3.62 3.53
N ILE A 69 8.39 3.46 3.28
CA ILE A 69 9.18 4.40 2.48
C ILE A 69 8.99 4.05 1.01
N SER A 70 8.35 4.95 0.27
CA SER A 70 7.79 4.66 -1.05
C SER A 70 8.54 5.33 -2.21
N GLU A 71 9.40 6.28 -1.88
CA GLU A 71 10.10 7.20 -2.78
C GLU A 71 11.05 6.44 -3.72
N PRO A 72 11.90 5.50 -3.25
CA PRO A 72 12.83 4.79 -4.13
C PRO A 72 12.13 4.07 -5.28
N ILE A 73 10.97 3.48 -5.02
CA ILE A 73 10.18 2.76 -6.04
C ILE A 73 9.43 3.74 -6.95
N LYS A 74 8.83 4.80 -6.41
CA LYS A 74 8.03 5.76 -7.20
C LYS A 74 8.87 6.62 -8.15
N PHE A 75 10.12 6.87 -7.78
CA PHE A 75 11.06 7.63 -8.60
C PHE A 75 11.94 6.71 -9.46
N GLY A 76 12.37 5.56 -8.93
CA GLY A 76 13.21 4.63 -9.69
C GLY A 76 12.45 3.87 -10.79
N ILE A 77 11.18 3.53 -10.54
CA ILE A 77 10.23 3.18 -11.61
C ILE A 77 9.43 4.46 -11.82
N PRO A 78 9.40 5.06 -13.02
CA PRO A 78 8.85 6.41 -13.23
C PRO A 78 7.31 6.44 -13.10
N GLN A 79 6.79 6.18 -11.90
CA GLN A 79 5.36 6.07 -11.64
C GLN A 79 4.66 7.43 -11.72
N VAL A 80 5.38 8.48 -11.34
CA VAL A 80 4.88 9.86 -11.34
C VAL A 80 4.92 10.48 -12.74
N MET A 81 5.97 10.17 -13.52
CA MET A 81 6.18 10.74 -14.85
C MET A 81 5.48 9.97 -15.97
N ASN A 82 5.02 8.73 -15.71
CA ASN A 82 4.28 7.94 -16.68
C ASN A 82 2.77 7.95 -16.36
N ILE A 83 1.99 8.62 -17.20
CA ILE A 83 0.51 8.70 -17.10
C ILE A 83 -0.14 7.31 -16.97
N ARG A 84 0.43 6.27 -17.59
CA ARG A 84 -0.10 4.91 -17.46
C ARG A 84 0.10 4.32 -16.08
N MET A 85 1.20 4.65 -15.41
CA MET A 85 1.49 4.23 -14.03
C MET A 85 0.74 5.08 -13.01
N LEU A 86 0.26 6.27 -13.40
CA LEU A 86 -0.59 7.12 -12.56
C LEU A 86 -1.96 6.46 -12.28
N ILE A 87 -2.49 5.69 -13.23
CA ILE A 87 -3.75 4.95 -13.07
C ILE A 87 -3.68 3.96 -11.89
N PRO A 88 -2.78 2.95 -11.86
CA PRO A 88 -2.70 2.03 -10.72
C PRO A 88 -2.28 2.75 -9.44
N LEU A 89 -1.51 3.85 -9.53
CA LEU A 89 -1.12 4.64 -8.36
C LEU A 89 -2.34 5.27 -7.64
N MET A 90 -3.36 5.69 -8.39
CA MET A 90 -4.60 6.28 -7.87
C MET A 90 -5.67 5.25 -7.52
N VAL A 91 -5.85 4.23 -8.36
CA VAL A 91 -6.91 3.21 -8.19
C VAL A 91 -6.60 2.28 -7.03
N THR A 92 -5.36 1.81 -6.90
CA THR A 92 -4.98 0.83 -5.86
C THR A 92 -5.32 1.27 -4.44
N PRO A 93 -4.96 2.49 -3.96
CA PRO A 93 -5.31 2.89 -2.60
C PRO A 93 -6.83 3.00 -2.38
N ALA A 94 -7.60 3.38 -3.41
CA ALA A 94 -9.06 3.42 -3.32
C ALA A 94 -9.63 2.00 -3.16
N VAL A 95 -9.14 1.03 -3.95
CA VAL A 95 -9.56 -0.37 -3.85
C VAL A 95 -9.15 -0.99 -2.51
N SER A 96 -7.95 -0.69 -2.00
CA SER A 96 -7.49 -1.20 -0.70
C SER A 96 -8.31 -0.66 0.47
N VAL A 97 -8.66 0.63 0.45
CA VAL A 97 -9.52 1.22 1.49
C VAL A 97 -10.94 0.67 1.38
N LEU A 98 -11.46 0.49 0.17
CA LEU A 98 -12.77 -0.11 -0.06
C LEU A 98 -12.82 -1.57 0.44
N SER A 99 -11.77 -2.37 0.20
CA SER A 99 -11.74 -3.74 0.69
C SER A 99 -11.70 -3.80 2.22
N ALA A 100 -10.95 -2.91 2.88
CA ALA A 100 -11.00 -2.77 4.34
C ALA A 100 -12.40 -2.36 4.83
N TYR A 101 -13.05 -1.42 4.16
CA TYR A 101 -14.40 -1.01 4.49
C TYR A 101 -15.38 -2.19 4.41
N LEU A 102 -15.31 -2.98 3.33
CA LEU A 102 -16.12 -4.19 3.17
C LEU A 102 -15.86 -5.23 4.28
N LEU A 103 -14.59 -5.45 4.65
CA LEU A 103 -14.24 -6.36 5.75
C LEU A 103 -14.77 -5.88 7.10
N THR A 104 -14.83 -4.56 7.31
CA THR A 104 -15.40 -3.99 8.54
C THR A 104 -16.92 -4.11 8.60
N ILE A 105 -17.64 -3.79 7.51
CA ILE A 105 -19.11 -3.86 7.52
C ILE A 105 -19.65 -5.30 7.57
N VAL A 106 -18.89 -6.27 7.04
CA VAL A 106 -19.21 -7.71 7.15
C VAL A 106 -18.96 -8.23 8.57
N GLY A 107 -18.35 -7.43 9.45
CA GLY A 107 -18.08 -7.78 10.85
C GLY A 107 -16.81 -8.60 11.04
N PHE A 108 -15.98 -8.76 10.01
CA PHE A 108 -14.71 -9.50 10.12
C PHE A 108 -13.65 -8.65 10.82
N MET A 109 -13.49 -7.38 10.40
CA MET A 109 -12.49 -6.47 10.95
C MET A 109 -13.12 -5.50 11.96
N PRO A 110 -12.60 -5.38 13.19
CA PRO A 110 -13.09 -4.37 14.12
C PRO A 110 -12.75 -2.96 13.65
N TYR A 111 -13.36 -1.97 14.29
CA TYR A 111 -13.12 -0.57 13.95
C TYR A 111 -11.72 -0.16 14.39
N HIS A 112 -11.16 0.85 13.72
CA HIS A 112 -9.83 1.35 14.04
C HIS A 112 -9.83 2.02 15.41
N ASN A 113 -9.00 1.52 16.33
CA ASN A 113 -8.92 1.97 17.73
C ASN A 113 -8.41 3.41 17.93
N GLY A 114 -8.01 4.12 16.87
CA GLY A 114 -7.52 5.49 16.94
C GLY A 114 -6.04 5.62 17.29
N VAL A 115 -5.32 4.51 17.47
CA VAL A 115 -3.88 4.53 17.73
C VAL A 115 -3.12 4.87 16.45
N ASN A 116 -2.29 5.91 16.52
CA ASN A 116 -1.38 6.26 15.44
C ASN A 116 -0.22 5.27 15.37
N ILE A 117 -0.02 4.67 14.21
CA ILE A 117 1.13 3.81 13.96
C ILE A 117 2.34 4.70 13.64
N PRO A 118 3.49 4.50 14.31
CA PRO A 118 4.71 5.21 13.96
C PRO A 118 5.11 4.99 12.50
N THR A 119 5.61 6.04 11.86
CA THR A 119 6.21 5.91 10.51
C THR A 119 7.42 5.00 10.59
N GLY A 120 7.57 4.07 9.65
CA GLY A 120 8.64 3.06 9.70
C GLY A 120 8.22 1.75 10.38
N PHE A 121 6.98 1.61 10.85
CA PHE A 121 6.47 0.30 11.26
C PHE A 121 6.18 -0.58 10.02
N PRO A 122 6.47 -1.89 10.05
CA PRO A 122 6.19 -2.78 8.92
C PRO A 122 4.72 -2.73 8.48
N ILE A 123 4.47 -2.49 7.19
CA ILE A 123 3.12 -2.20 6.69
C ILE A 123 2.13 -3.33 7.01
N ILE A 124 2.53 -4.60 6.90
CA ILE A 124 1.68 -5.79 7.11
C ILE A 124 1.37 -6.05 8.59
N PHE A 125 2.21 -5.56 9.50
CA PHE A 125 1.98 -5.72 10.93
C PHE A 125 1.21 -4.54 11.51
N GLY A 126 1.14 -3.41 10.82
CA GLY A 126 0.45 -2.21 11.32
C GLY A 126 -1.02 -2.45 11.67
N GLY A 127 -1.69 -3.32 10.93
CA GLY A 127 -3.08 -3.70 11.18
C GLY A 127 -3.27 -4.39 12.54
N PHE A 128 -2.24 -5.06 13.05
CA PHE A 128 -2.28 -5.73 14.34
C PHE A 128 -2.51 -4.77 15.50
N LEU A 129 -1.79 -3.64 15.50
CA LEU A 129 -1.86 -2.64 16.58
C LEU A 129 -3.19 -1.90 16.63
N THR A 130 -3.93 -1.91 15.53
CA THR A 130 -5.09 -1.04 15.34
C THR A 130 -6.41 -1.79 15.30
N ASN A 131 -6.41 -2.98 14.69
CA ASN A 131 -7.59 -3.81 14.49
C ASN A 131 -7.38 -5.25 15.01
N GLY A 132 -6.27 -5.55 15.70
CA GLY A 132 -5.93 -6.90 16.14
C GLY A 132 -5.48 -7.81 14.98
N TRP A 133 -5.52 -9.12 15.20
CA TRP A 133 -5.05 -10.11 14.22
C TRP A 133 -5.80 -10.05 12.88
N GLN A 134 -7.07 -9.64 12.88
CA GLN A 134 -7.85 -9.46 11.65
C GLN A 134 -7.29 -8.35 10.76
N GLY A 135 -6.63 -7.34 11.35
CA GLY A 135 -5.95 -6.29 10.62
C GLY A 135 -4.79 -6.80 9.77
N ILE A 136 -4.05 -7.81 10.25
CA ILE A 136 -2.97 -8.45 9.47
C ILE A 136 -3.56 -9.11 8.22
N ILE A 137 -4.67 -9.84 8.38
CA ILE A 137 -5.34 -10.53 7.27
C ILE A 137 -5.87 -9.52 6.25
N ALA A 138 -6.50 -8.43 6.72
CA ALA A 138 -6.96 -7.35 5.84
C ALA A 138 -5.79 -6.75 5.04
N GLN A 139 -4.65 -6.51 5.68
CA GLN A 139 -3.45 -5.97 5.00
C GLN A 139 -2.83 -6.96 4.01
N LEU A 140 -2.86 -8.26 4.29
CA LEU A 140 -2.46 -9.29 3.34
C LEU A 140 -3.39 -9.33 2.12
N ILE A 141 -4.70 -9.26 2.32
CA ILE A 141 -5.68 -9.18 1.22
C ILE A 141 -5.42 -7.94 0.38
N GLN A 142 -5.24 -6.77 1.01
CA GLN A 142 -4.91 -5.53 0.32
C GLN A 142 -3.59 -5.64 -0.45
N PHE A 143 -2.58 -6.28 0.12
CA PHE A 143 -1.31 -6.52 -0.56
C PHE A 143 -1.50 -7.37 -1.82
N VAL A 144 -2.27 -8.47 -1.74
CA VAL A 144 -2.60 -9.30 -2.91
C VAL A 144 -3.36 -8.48 -3.97
N LEU A 145 -4.34 -7.67 -3.55
CA LEU A 145 -5.05 -6.77 -4.48
C LEU A 145 -4.10 -5.77 -5.14
N CYS A 146 -3.15 -5.19 -4.39
CA CYS A 146 -2.12 -4.32 -4.97
C CYS A 146 -1.32 -5.07 -6.04
N VAL A 147 -0.86 -6.29 -5.74
CA VAL A 147 -0.10 -7.10 -6.70
C VAL A 147 -0.92 -7.35 -7.96
N LEU A 148 -2.17 -7.81 -7.83
CA LEU A 148 -3.04 -8.11 -8.97
C LEU A 148 -3.28 -6.89 -9.85
N ILE A 149 -3.55 -5.72 -9.26
CA ILE A 149 -3.76 -4.47 -10.00
C ILE A 149 -2.48 -4.06 -10.74
N TYR A 150 -1.30 -4.20 -10.11
CA TYR A 150 -0.05 -3.74 -10.70
C TYR A 150 0.57 -4.68 -11.74
N ILE A 151 0.23 -5.98 -11.76
CA ILE A 151 0.74 -6.95 -12.75
C ILE A 151 0.65 -6.44 -14.20
N PRO A 152 -0.53 -6.03 -14.74
CA PRO A 152 -0.63 -5.62 -16.14
C PRO A 152 0.22 -4.39 -16.46
N PHE A 153 0.28 -3.42 -15.54
CA PHE A 153 1.05 -2.18 -15.74
C PHE A 153 2.56 -2.43 -15.66
N MET A 154 2.99 -3.27 -14.73
CA MET A 154 4.40 -3.66 -14.60
C MET A 154 4.89 -4.42 -15.82
N ARG A 155 4.10 -5.34 -16.38
CA ARG A 155 4.44 -6.04 -17.63
C ARG A 155 4.60 -5.08 -18.81
N TRP A 156 3.77 -4.03 -18.84
CA TRP A 156 3.86 -3.01 -19.89
C TRP A 156 5.14 -2.17 -19.71
N GLN A 157 5.44 -1.74 -18.48
CA GLN A 157 6.64 -0.98 -18.17
C GLN A 157 7.92 -1.77 -18.45
N ASP A 158 7.92 -3.07 -18.17
CA ASP A 158 9.02 -3.99 -18.45
C ASP A 158 9.33 -4.06 -19.95
N LYS A 159 8.30 -4.17 -20.81
CA LYS A 159 8.50 -4.14 -22.26
C LYS A 159 9.13 -2.83 -22.75
N ALA A 160 8.71 -1.69 -22.18
CA ALA A 160 9.27 -0.40 -22.54
C ALA A 160 10.74 -0.29 -22.12
N ALA A 161 11.07 -0.72 -20.89
CA ALA A 161 12.44 -0.70 -20.38
C ALA A 161 13.37 -1.62 -21.19
N LEU A 162 12.94 -2.84 -21.50
CA LEU A 162 13.71 -3.78 -22.34
C LEU A 162 13.99 -3.23 -23.74
N ALA A 163 13.02 -2.53 -24.34
CA ALA A 163 13.20 -1.92 -25.65
C ALA A 163 14.23 -0.78 -25.63
N GLU A 164 14.36 -0.09 -24.49
CA GLU A 164 15.34 0.96 -24.28
C GLU A 164 16.73 0.38 -24.00
N GLU A 165 16.83 -0.62 -23.12
CA GLU A 165 18.06 -1.39 -22.86
C GLU A 165 18.62 -1.99 -24.16
N GLY A 166 17.77 -2.57 -25.01
CA GLY A 166 18.19 -3.13 -26.30
C GLY A 166 18.71 -2.11 -27.31
N LYS A 167 18.20 -0.86 -27.28
CA LYS A 167 18.72 0.22 -28.13
C LYS A 167 20.08 0.72 -27.65
N ILE A 168 20.26 0.82 -26.34
CA ILE A 168 21.54 1.24 -25.73
C ILE A 168 22.63 0.20 -26.00
N ALA A 169 22.29 -1.09 -25.95
CA ALA A 169 23.24 -2.17 -26.26
C ALA A 169 23.63 -2.27 -27.75
N GLN A 170 22.86 -1.64 -28.65
CA GLN A 170 23.11 -1.63 -30.10
C GLN A 170 23.78 -0.33 -30.60
N ALA A 171 23.93 0.67 -29.73
CA ALA A 171 24.59 1.95 -30.00
C ALA A 171 26.04 1.91 -29.51
#